data_AF-C3XZU9-F1
#
_entry.id   AF-C3XZU9-F1
#
_cell.length_a   1.000
_cell.length_b   1.000
_cell.length_c   1.000
_cell.angle_alpha   90.00
_cell.angle_beta   90.00
_cell.angle_gamma   90.00
#
_symmetry.space_group_name_H-M   'P 1'
#
loop_
_entity.id
_entity.type
_entity.pdbx_description
1 polymer ?
#
loop_
_entity_poly.entity_id
_entity_poly.type
_entity_poly.pdbx_seq_one_letter_code
_entity_poly.pdbx_strand_id
1 'polypeptide(L)'
;SPEVTVEYRSGLPSVTVPLPSKNDRCRFTLKPISNTVGDFLRYLKDEDGGIERTAVYTTDDVKIAQSTTIDQLVQNDFKLLINDTTYTVQAPEQGRLLSMSEDVTTMDDIKAMISQLHTSLNIEQFQLQREQDILKKMEDLQVEIEPLEKVRKELATRAEKRTTFIVYSGLAYMALQFGLFARLTWWEYSWDIMEPVTYFTGYAMSMAAYAYFIVTRQEYVYQDAADRQYLLGFHKKAKKVKFDVQKYNFLKSQIYQCEVDLKRLRDPLQLHLPMKDAEDIARQD
;
A
#
# COMPACT_ATOMS: atom_id res chain seq x y z
N SER A 1 -42.96 -28.23 -22.38
CA SER A 1 -42.17 -28.52 -21.16
C SER A 1 -41.46 -27.24 -20.75
N PRO A 2 -41.33 -26.91 -19.45
CA PRO A 2 -40.68 -25.67 -19.03
C PRO A 2 -39.20 -25.75 -19.41
N GLU A 3 -38.81 -24.94 -20.39
CA GLU A 3 -37.50 -24.97 -21.01
C GLU A 3 -36.55 -24.07 -20.21
N VAL A 4 -35.37 -24.60 -19.84
CA VAL A 4 -34.28 -23.81 -19.25
C VAL A 4 -33.49 -23.20 -20.40
N THR A 5 -33.37 -21.88 -20.43
CA THR A 5 -32.68 -21.17 -21.51
C THR A 5 -31.47 -20.42 -21.00
N VAL A 6 -30.41 -20.38 -21.81
CA VAL A 6 -29.20 -19.61 -21.55
C VAL A 6 -29.09 -18.53 -22.61
N GLU A 7 -29.08 -17.26 -22.18
CA GLU A 7 -28.92 -16.10 -23.05
C GLU A 7 -27.70 -15.30 -22.62
N TYR A 8 -26.89 -14.83 -23.57
CA TYR A 8 -25.88 -13.82 -23.28
C TYR A 8 -26.51 -12.43 -23.30
N ARG A 9 -26.40 -11.71 -22.18
CA ARG A 9 -26.80 -10.30 -22.08
C ARG A 9 -25.62 -9.48 -21.59
N SER A 10 -25.27 -8.44 -22.35
CA SER A 10 -24.13 -7.57 -22.06
C SER A 10 -22.80 -8.32 -21.85
N GLY A 11 -22.60 -9.44 -22.58
CA GLY A 11 -21.40 -10.27 -22.48
C GLY A 11 -21.35 -11.25 -21.30
N LEU A 12 -22.42 -11.36 -20.51
CA LEU A 12 -22.52 -12.31 -19.40
C LEU A 12 -23.58 -13.39 -19.68
N PRO A 13 -23.31 -14.67 -19.37
CA PRO A 13 -24.30 -15.74 -19.48
C PRO A 13 -25.37 -15.57 -18.40
N SER A 14 -26.62 -15.53 -18.84
CA SER A 14 -27.80 -15.49 -17.99
C SER A 14 -28.63 -16.76 -18.17
N VAL A 15 -28.76 -17.55 -17.11
CA VAL A 15 -29.49 -18.82 -17.10
C VAL A 15 -30.88 -18.57 -16.53
N THR A 16 -31.92 -18.88 -17.30
CA THR A 16 -33.32 -18.77 -16.86
C THR A 16 -33.84 -20.14 -16.48
N VAL A 17 -34.13 -20.35 -15.19
CA VAL A 17 -34.53 -21.63 -14.61
C VAL A 17 -35.92 -21.51 -13.98
N PRO A 18 -36.85 -22.46 -14.22
CA PRO A 18 -38.12 -22.53 -13.50
C PRO A 18 -37.89 -23.06 -12.08
N LEU A 19 -38.32 -22.30 -11.07
CA LEU A 19 -38.18 -22.68 -9.67
C LEU A 19 -39.35 -23.57 -9.21
N PRO A 20 -39.10 -24.70 -8.54
CA PRO A 20 -40.13 -25.69 -8.19
C PRO A 20 -41.18 -25.20 -7.18
N SER A 21 -40.83 -24.31 -6.25
CA SER A 21 -41.76 -23.92 -5.17
C SER A 21 -42.83 -22.92 -5.59
N LYS A 22 -42.49 -21.98 -6.49
CA LYS A 22 -43.39 -20.89 -6.92
C LYS A 22 -43.88 -21.02 -8.35
N ASN A 23 -43.32 -21.96 -9.13
CA ASN A 23 -43.55 -22.09 -10.57
C ASN A 23 -43.27 -20.79 -11.36
N ASP A 24 -42.40 -19.94 -10.81
CA ASP A 24 -41.90 -18.71 -11.44
C ASP A 24 -40.55 -18.99 -12.12
N ARG A 25 -40.27 -18.28 -13.22
CA ARG A 25 -38.99 -18.35 -13.93
C ARG A 25 -38.03 -17.33 -13.33
N CYS A 26 -36.96 -17.80 -12.69
CA CYS A 26 -35.91 -16.95 -12.17
C CYS A 26 -34.71 -16.92 -13.12
N ARG A 27 -34.02 -15.78 -13.19
CA ARG A 27 -32.87 -15.58 -14.06
C ARG A 27 -31.62 -15.31 -13.23
N PHE A 28 -30.59 -16.11 -13.44
CA PHE A 28 -29.30 -16.00 -12.78
C PHE A 28 -28.26 -15.46 -13.74
N THR A 29 -27.62 -14.33 -13.41
CA THR A 29 -26.51 -13.78 -14.20
C THR A 29 -25.20 -14.25 -13.59
N LEU A 30 -24.35 -14.90 -14.38
CA LEU A 30 -23.13 -15.54 -13.91
C LEU A 30 -21.90 -14.86 -14.51
N LYS A 31 -20.81 -14.80 -13.75
CA LYS A 31 -19.50 -14.30 -14.20
C LYS A 31 -18.67 -15.49 -14.70
N PRO A 32 -18.34 -15.60 -16.01
CA PRO A 32 -17.71 -16.80 -16.58
C PRO A 32 -16.38 -17.21 -15.92
N ILE A 33 -15.56 -16.22 -15.56
CA ILE A 33 -14.20 -16.42 -15.02
C ILE A 33 -14.21 -16.58 -13.50
N SER A 34 -15.08 -15.84 -12.80
CA SER A 34 -15.06 -15.79 -11.33
C SER A 34 -16.01 -16.77 -10.66
N ASN A 35 -17.09 -17.17 -11.33
CA ASN A 35 -18.06 -18.08 -10.76
C ASN A 35 -17.81 -19.52 -11.21
N THR A 36 -18.04 -20.43 -10.29
CA THR A 36 -17.99 -21.87 -10.52
C THR A 36 -19.40 -22.48 -10.59
N VAL A 37 -19.49 -23.71 -11.09
CA VAL A 37 -20.74 -24.50 -11.04
C VAL A 37 -21.24 -24.63 -9.61
N GLY A 38 -20.34 -24.74 -8.63
CA GLY A 38 -20.67 -24.76 -7.21
C GLY A 38 -21.38 -23.48 -6.75
N ASP A 39 -20.92 -22.31 -7.19
CA ASP A 39 -21.55 -21.03 -6.86
C ASP A 39 -22.94 -20.90 -7.50
N PHE A 40 -23.07 -21.33 -8.76
CA PHE A 40 -24.38 -21.36 -9.42
C PHE A 40 -25.39 -22.26 -8.71
N LEU A 41 -24.97 -23.45 -8.29
CA LEU A 41 -25.82 -24.38 -7.54
C LEU A 41 -26.18 -23.82 -6.14
N ARG A 42 -25.28 -23.05 -5.52
CA ARG A 42 -25.58 -22.32 -4.28
C ARG A 42 -26.63 -21.24 -4.51
N TYR A 43 -26.47 -20.42 -5.55
CA TYR A 43 -27.46 -19.38 -5.89
C TYR A 43 -28.85 -19.95 -6.14
N LEU A 44 -28.95 -21.14 -6.76
CA LEU A 44 -30.22 -21.83 -6.93
C LEU A 44 -30.85 -22.24 -5.58
N LYS A 45 -30.05 -22.80 -4.66
CA LYS A 45 -30.53 -23.25 -3.35
C LYS A 45 -30.91 -22.08 -2.43
N ASP A 46 -30.17 -20.98 -2.51
CA ASP A 46 -30.43 -19.79 -1.70
C ASP A 46 -31.71 -19.06 -2.15
N GLU A 47 -32.03 -19.09 -3.45
CA GLU A 47 -33.22 -18.44 -4.01
C GLU A 47 -34.51 -19.26 -3.77
N ASP A 48 -34.42 -20.59 -3.79
CA ASP A 48 -35.56 -21.48 -3.53
C ASP A 48 -35.25 -22.57 -2.51
N GLY A 49 -35.78 -22.39 -1.29
CA GLY A 49 -35.65 -23.35 -0.20
C GLY A 49 -36.36 -24.70 -0.41
N GLY A 50 -37.14 -24.85 -1.49
CA GLY A 50 -37.71 -26.16 -1.91
C GLY A 50 -36.77 -26.99 -2.77
N ILE A 51 -35.56 -26.52 -3.03
CA ILE A 51 -34.54 -27.22 -3.80
C ILE A 51 -33.64 -28.02 -2.84
N GLU A 52 -33.87 -29.33 -2.74
CA GLU A 52 -33.04 -30.22 -1.90
C GLU A 52 -31.83 -30.77 -2.65
N ARG A 53 -32.02 -31.13 -3.93
CA ARG A 53 -30.99 -31.78 -4.76
C ARG A 53 -30.76 -31.00 -6.03
N THR A 54 -29.51 -30.61 -6.27
CA THR A 54 -29.09 -29.98 -7.52
C THR A 54 -27.76 -30.54 -7.97
N ALA A 55 -27.68 -30.91 -9.24
CA ALA A 55 -26.44 -31.34 -9.85
C ALA A 55 -26.44 -31.02 -11.34
N VAL A 56 -25.26 -30.83 -11.90
CA VAL A 56 -25.07 -30.63 -13.33
C VAL A 56 -24.39 -31.87 -13.90
N TYR A 57 -24.91 -32.35 -15.00
CA TYR A 57 -24.42 -33.52 -15.74
C TYR A 57 -24.13 -33.12 -17.18
N THR A 58 -23.21 -33.83 -17.82
CA THR A 58 -22.98 -33.75 -19.27
C THR A 58 -24.11 -34.47 -20.03
N THR A 59 -24.19 -34.30 -21.34
CA THR A 59 -25.07 -35.09 -22.22
C THR A 59 -24.93 -36.60 -22.00
N ASP A 60 -23.73 -37.04 -21.63
CA ASP A 60 -23.34 -38.43 -21.40
C ASP A 60 -23.60 -38.91 -19.95
N ASP A 61 -24.40 -38.18 -19.18
CA ASP A 61 -24.78 -38.49 -17.79
C ASP A 61 -23.60 -38.55 -16.78
N VAL A 62 -22.47 -37.94 -17.12
CA VAL A 62 -21.33 -37.74 -16.21
C VAL A 62 -21.54 -36.48 -15.38
N LYS A 63 -21.36 -36.58 -14.06
CA LYS A 63 -21.49 -35.44 -13.14
C LYS A 63 -20.33 -34.45 -13.31
N ILE A 64 -20.64 -33.17 -13.49
CA ILE A 64 -19.65 -32.09 -13.58
C ILE A 64 -19.24 -31.66 -12.17
N ALA A 65 -17.94 -31.39 -11.97
CA ALA A 65 -17.40 -30.97 -10.68
C ALA A 65 -17.89 -29.57 -10.28
N GLN A 66 -18.04 -29.33 -8.97
CA GLN A 66 -18.44 -28.01 -8.48
C GLN A 66 -17.37 -26.93 -8.71
N SER A 67 -16.11 -27.31 -8.87
CA SER A 67 -14.99 -26.40 -9.15
C SER A 67 -14.85 -26.01 -10.62
N THR A 68 -15.65 -26.61 -11.53
CA THR A 68 -15.65 -26.25 -12.94
C THR A 68 -16.13 -24.81 -13.11
N THR A 69 -15.50 -24.04 -14.01
CA THR A 69 -15.89 -22.66 -14.29
C THR A 69 -17.17 -22.60 -15.12
N ILE A 70 -17.95 -21.52 -14.97
CA ILE A 70 -19.16 -21.33 -15.79
C ILE A 70 -18.81 -21.18 -17.28
N ASP A 71 -17.66 -20.60 -17.60
CA ASP A 71 -17.18 -20.50 -18.99
C ASP A 71 -17.10 -21.88 -19.66
N GLN A 72 -16.42 -22.84 -19.02
CA GLN A 72 -16.31 -24.21 -19.52
C GLN A 72 -17.66 -24.94 -19.61
N LEU A 73 -18.57 -24.65 -18.66
CA LEU A 73 -19.89 -25.28 -18.66
C LEU A 73 -20.75 -24.82 -19.85
N VAL A 74 -20.70 -23.53 -20.20
CA VAL A 74 -21.54 -22.94 -21.26
C VAL A 74 -21.01 -23.23 -22.67
N GLN A 75 -19.81 -23.81 -22.81
CA GLN A 75 -19.27 -24.23 -24.10
C GLN A 75 -19.97 -25.47 -24.69
N ASN A 76 -20.48 -26.36 -23.82
CA ASN A 76 -21.13 -27.61 -24.23
C ASN A 76 -22.56 -27.69 -23.68
N ASP A 77 -23.40 -28.49 -24.32
CA ASP A 77 -24.75 -28.75 -23.83
C ASP A 77 -24.66 -29.56 -22.52
N PHE A 78 -25.53 -29.23 -21.55
CA PHE A 78 -25.51 -29.89 -20.24
C PHE A 78 -26.92 -30.16 -19.72
N LYS A 79 -27.03 -31.11 -18.80
CA LYS A 79 -28.25 -31.48 -18.10
C LYS A 79 -28.21 -30.92 -16.68
N LEU A 80 -29.18 -30.09 -16.32
CA LEU A 80 -29.38 -29.56 -14.98
C LEU A 80 -30.43 -30.41 -14.26
N LEU A 81 -30.03 -31.11 -13.22
CA LEU A 81 -30.93 -31.86 -12.34
C LEU A 81 -31.35 -30.94 -11.19
N ILE A 82 -32.66 -30.73 -11.03
CA ILE A 82 -33.27 -30.03 -9.89
C ILE A 82 -34.32 -30.97 -9.30
N ASN A 83 -34.11 -31.39 -8.06
CA ASN A 83 -34.88 -32.44 -7.38
C ASN A 83 -34.94 -33.71 -8.25
N ASP A 84 -36.13 -34.05 -8.77
CA ASP A 84 -36.35 -35.20 -9.64
C ASP A 84 -36.58 -34.82 -11.11
N THR A 85 -36.45 -33.53 -11.46
CA THR A 85 -36.63 -33.04 -12.83
C THR A 85 -35.30 -32.75 -13.49
N THR A 86 -35.07 -33.35 -14.66
CA THR A 86 -33.86 -33.11 -15.46
C THR A 86 -34.18 -32.15 -16.60
N TYR A 87 -33.49 -31.02 -16.63
CA TYR A 87 -33.57 -30.02 -17.69
C TYR A 87 -32.38 -30.15 -18.63
N THR A 88 -32.63 -30.33 -19.92
CA THR A 88 -31.55 -30.26 -20.92
C THR A 88 -31.39 -28.82 -21.34
N VAL A 89 -30.20 -28.27 -21.11
CA VAL A 89 -29.85 -26.89 -21.41
C VAL A 89 -28.96 -26.88 -22.65
N GLN A 90 -29.43 -26.25 -23.72
CA GLN A 90 -28.63 -26.04 -24.92
C GLN A 90 -27.77 -24.81 -24.76
N ALA A 91 -26.48 -24.96 -25.02
CA ALA A 91 -25.54 -23.84 -25.03
C ALA A 91 -25.85 -22.90 -26.21
N PRO A 92 -25.93 -21.57 -25.99
CA PRO A 92 -26.16 -20.61 -27.07
C PRO A 92 -24.95 -20.57 -28.02
N GLU A 93 -25.21 -20.38 -29.32
CA GLU A 93 -24.17 -20.36 -30.37
C GLU A 93 -23.05 -19.34 -30.12
N GLN A 94 -23.30 -18.27 -29.36
CA GLN A 94 -22.29 -17.29 -28.96
C GLN A 94 -21.22 -17.86 -28.03
N GLY A 95 -21.56 -18.82 -27.16
CA GLY A 95 -20.57 -19.57 -26.35
C GLY A 95 -19.73 -20.52 -27.21
N ARG A 96 -20.31 -21.03 -28.31
CA ARG A 96 -19.65 -21.92 -29.28
C ARG A 96 -18.80 -21.16 -30.33
N LEU A 97 -19.16 -19.92 -30.65
CA LEU A 97 -18.39 -19.03 -31.55
C LEU A 97 -17.09 -18.52 -30.90
N LEU A 98 -17.10 -18.27 -29.59
CA LEU A 98 -15.90 -17.91 -28.83
C LEU A 98 -14.88 -19.06 -28.75
N SER A 99 -15.33 -20.33 -28.83
CA SER A 99 -14.44 -21.49 -28.89
C SER A 99 -14.06 -21.89 -30.32
N MET A 100 -14.85 -21.52 -31.34
CA MET A 100 -14.59 -21.80 -32.76
C MET A 100 -13.68 -20.78 -33.47
N SER A 101 -13.41 -19.61 -32.89
CA SER A 101 -12.36 -18.73 -33.41
C SER A 101 -11.00 -19.39 -33.20
N GLU A 102 -10.29 -19.72 -34.28
CA GLU A 102 -8.95 -20.33 -34.29
C GLU A 102 -7.96 -19.60 -33.35
N ASP A 103 -8.17 -18.30 -33.11
CA ASP A 103 -7.39 -17.48 -32.17
C ASP A 103 -7.44 -17.97 -30.70
N VAL A 104 -8.51 -18.63 -30.25
CA VAL A 104 -8.63 -19.10 -28.85
C VAL A 104 -7.91 -20.42 -28.62
N THR A 105 -7.91 -21.35 -29.59
CA THR A 105 -7.08 -22.55 -29.53
C THR A 105 -5.59 -22.20 -29.46
N THR A 106 -5.16 -21.18 -30.22
CA THR A 106 -3.77 -20.70 -30.12
C THR A 106 -3.47 -20.08 -28.76
N MET A 107 -4.42 -19.37 -28.15
CA MET A 107 -4.20 -18.74 -26.85
C MET A 107 -4.14 -19.76 -25.71
N ASP A 108 -4.89 -20.85 -25.76
CA ASP A 108 -4.80 -21.92 -24.77
C ASP A 108 -3.49 -22.74 -24.92
N ASP A 109 -3.03 -22.95 -26.15
CA ASP A 109 -1.70 -23.52 -26.40
C ASP A 109 -0.57 -22.58 -25.92
N ILE A 110 -0.72 -21.28 -26.13
CA ILE A 110 0.21 -20.27 -25.59
C ILE A 110 0.20 -20.28 -24.06
N LYS A 111 -0.96 -20.36 -23.42
CA LYS A 111 -1.06 -20.49 -21.95
C LYS A 111 -0.42 -21.78 -21.44
N ALA A 112 -0.64 -22.91 -22.12
CA ALA A 112 -0.01 -24.18 -21.77
C ALA A 112 1.51 -24.09 -21.90
N MET A 113 2.02 -23.47 -22.97
CA MET A 113 3.45 -23.25 -23.19
C MET A 113 4.06 -22.29 -22.17
N ILE A 114 3.38 -21.19 -21.84
CA ILE A 114 3.79 -20.26 -20.78
C ILE A 114 3.80 -20.96 -19.42
N SER A 115 2.79 -21.80 -19.13
CA SER A 115 2.72 -22.54 -17.87
C SER A 115 3.86 -23.55 -17.76
N GLN A 116 4.12 -24.29 -18.84
CA GLN A 116 5.26 -25.21 -18.93
C GLN A 116 6.59 -24.47 -18.81
N LEU A 117 6.72 -23.28 -19.41
CA LEU A 117 7.88 -22.40 -19.24
C LEU A 117 8.01 -21.92 -17.80
N HIS A 118 6.94 -21.47 -17.16
CA HIS A 118 6.90 -21.05 -15.75
C HIS A 118 7.36 -22.19 -14.82
N THR A 119 6.94 -23.42 -15.09
CA THR A 119 7.39 -24.61 -14.34
C THR A 119 8.85 -24.94 -14.65
N SER A 120 9.28 -24.88 -15.92
CA SER A 120 10.65 -25.22 -16.33
C SER A 120 11.70 -24.19 -15.89
N LEU A 121 11.33 -22.91 -15.88
CA LEU A 121 12.18 -21.78 -15.46
C LEU A 121 12.20 -21.62 -13.94
N ASN A 122 11.42 -22.43 -13.21
CA ASN A 122 11.28 -22.44 -11.76
C ASN A 122 11.30 -21.01 -11.17
N ILE A 123 10.46 -20.14 -11.73
CA ILE A 123 10.45 -18.71 -11.44
C ILE A 123 10.31 -18.45 -9.93
N GLU A 124 9.58 -19.31 -9.20
CA GLU A 124 9.50 -19.24 -7.74
C GLU A 124 10.87 -19.36 -7.03
N GLN A 125 11.73 -20.30 -7.45
CA GLN A 125 13.10 -20.40 -6.90
C GLN A 125 13.94 -19.18 -7.27
N PHE A 126 13.83 -18.68 -8.50
CA PHE A 126 14.55 -17.48 -8.91
C PHE A 126 14.12 -16.25 -8.10
N GLN A 127 12.81 -16.10 -7.84
CA GLN A 127 12.27 -15.03 -7.02
C GLN A 127 12.72 -15.16 -5.56
N LEU A 128 12.68 -16.37 -5.00
CA LEU A 128 13.15 -16.63 -3.64
C LEU A 128 14.65 -16.34 -3.48
N GLN A 129 15.46 -16.76 -4.45
CA GLN A 129 16.90 -16.45 -4.48
C GLN A 129 17.14 -14.94 -4.57
N ARG A 130 16.40 -14.24 -5.43
CA ARG A 130 16.50 -12.79 -5.58
C ARG A 130 16.10 -12.04 -4.32
N GLU A 131 15.06 -12.49 -3.62
CA GLU A 131 14.67 -11.95 -2.32
C GLU A 131 15.77 -12.16 -1.27
N GLN A 132 16.31 -13.38 -1.18
CA GLN A 132 17.42 -13.70 -0.28
C GLN A 132 18.66 -12.85 -0.56
N ASP A 133 19.00 -12.64 -1.83
CA ASP A 133 20.12 -11.80 -2.24
C ASP A 133 19.92 -10.33 -1.84
N ILE A 134 18.70 -9.80 -1.97
CA ILE A 134 18.38 -8.43 -1.56
C ILE A 134 18.42 -8.30 -0.04
N LEU A 135 17.87 -9.27 0.69
CA LEU A 135 17.91 -9.31 2.15
C LEU A 135 19.36 -9.36 2.66
N LYS A 136 20.19 -10.21 2.07
CA LYS A 136 21.61 -10.32 2.42
C LYS A 136 22.36 -9.01 2.16
N LYS A 137 22.15 -8.38 1.00
CA LYS A 137 22.72 -7.06 0.70
C LYS A 137 22.25 -5.99 1.69
N MET A 138 20.98 -6.04 2.09
CA MET A 138 20.43 -5.11 3.07
C MET A 138 21.08 -5.31 4.45
N GLU A 139 21.28 -6.55 4.88
CA GLU A 139 21.96 -6.90 6.12
C GLU A 139 23.42 -6.40 6.10
N ASP A 140 24.16 -6.67 5.02
CA ASP A 140 25.54 -6.19 4.85
C ASP A 140 25.62 -4.64 4.92
N LEU A 141 24.69 -3.95 4.26
CA LEU A 141 24.60 -2.48 4.30
C LEU A 141 24.21 -1.95 5.70
N GLN A 142 23.34 -2.66 6.42
CA GLN A 142 22.97 -2.30 7.79
C GLN A 142 24.14 -2.44 8.75
N VAL A 143 24.94 -3.50 8.61
CA VAL A 143 26.16 -3.68 9.41
C VAL A 143 27.17 -2.56 9.12
N GLU A 144 27.33 -2.16 7.85
CA GLU A 144 28.23 -1.06 7.49
C GLU A 144 27.74 0.32 8.01
N ILE A 145 26.43 0.55 8.03
CA ILE A 145 25.87 1.84 8.48
C ILE A 145 25.82 1.97 10.00
N GLU A 146 25.74 0.88 10.76
CA GLU A 146 25.63 0.88 12.22
C GLU A 146 26.71 1.73 12.94
N PRO A 147 28.02 1.58 12.67
CA PRO A 147 29.04 2.41 13.31
C PRO A 147 28.92 3.90 12.92
N LEU A 148 28.55 4.18 11.66
CA LEU A 148 28.34 5.55 11.19
C LEU A 148 27.11 6.18 11.85
N GLU A 149 26.06 5.41 12.09
CA GLU A 149 24.86 5.86 12.76
C GLU A 149 25.09 6.16 14.25
N LYS A 150 25.90 5.34 14.95
CA LYS A 150 26.31 5.63 16.33
C LYS A 150 27.03 6.98 16.43
N VAL A 151 28.00 7.23 15.54
CA VAL A 151 28.73 8.50 15.48
C VAL A 151 27.79 9.67 15.12
N ARG A 152 26.90 9.47 14.14
CA ARG A 152 25.87 10.48 13.77
C ARG A 152 24.98 10.83 14.95
N LYS A 153 24.49 9.84 15.70
CA LYS A 153 23.60 10.02 16.85
C LYS A 153 24.31 10.78 17.97
N GLU A 154 25.56 10.48 18.23
CA GLU A 154 26.37 11.22 19.19
C GLU A 154 26.58 12.69 18.75
N LEU A 155 26.87 12.91 17.47
CA LEU A 155 27.00 14.26 16.91
C LEU A 155 25.68 15.04 16.99
N ALA A 156 24.56 14.40 16.67
CA ALA A 156 23.22 14.96 16.71
C ALA A 156 22.83 15.38 18.13
N THR A 157 22.92 14.47 19.11
CA THR A 157 22.60 14.78 20.52
C THR A 157 23.46 15.92 21.07
N ARG A 158 24.74 15.99 20.69
CA ARG A 158 25.63 17.11 21.06
C ARG A 158 25.29 18.42 20.35
N ALA A 159 24.72 18.39 19.16
CA ALA A 159 24.28 19.57 18.43
C ALA A 159 22.94 20.08 18.97
N GLU A 160 22.02 19.17 19.27
CA GLU A 160 20.73 19.44 19.90
C GLU A 160 20.92 20.09 21.26
N LYS A 161 21.67 19.47 22.19
CA LYS A 161 21.98 20.06 23.50
C LYS A 161 22.51 21.49 23.43
N ARG A 162 23.35 21.78 22.43
CA ARG A 162 23.89 23.13 22.22
C ARG A 162 22.81 24.10 21.72
N THR A 163 21.97 23.64 20.80
CA THR A 163 20.86 24.44 20.27
C THR A 163 19.85 24.74 21.38
N THR A 164 19.45 23.72 22.15
CA THR A 164 18.63 23.86 23.35
C THR A 164 19.24 24.85 24.34
N PHE A 165 20.53 24.72 24.65
CA PHE A 165 21.23 25.66 25.53
C PHE A 165 21.17 27.10 25.01
N ILE A 166 21.36 27.33 23.71
CA ILE A 166 21.25 28.66 23.10
C ILE A 166 19.83 29.21 23.24
N VAL A 167 18.81 28.39 22.96
CA VAL A 167 17.39 28.80 23.10
C VAL A 167 17.07 29.17 24.55
N TYR A 168 17.46 28.34 25.53
CA TYR A 168 17.28 28.66 26.94
C TYR A 168 18.10 29.87 27.39
N SER A 169 19.30 30.08 26.85
CA SER A 169 20.10 31.27 27.14
C SER A 169 19.43 32.54 26.61
N GLY A 170 18.75 32.46 25.46
CA GLY A 170 17.93 33.55 24.93
C GLY A 170 16.76 33.88 25.86
N LEU A 171 16.08 32.85 26.39
CA LEU A 171 15.03 33.05 27.40
C LEU A 171 15.57 33.68 28.69
N ALA A 172 16.71 33.20 29.19
CA ALA A 172 17.35 33.76 30.39
C ALA A 172 17.77 35.22 30.19
N TYR A 173 18.28 35.57 29.00
CA TYR A 173 18.60 36.95 28.64
C TYR A 173 17.35 37.84 28.66
N MET A 174 16.25 37.40 28.05
CA MET A 174 14.98 38.16 28.08
C MET A 174 14.46 38.36 29.50
N ALA A 175 14.55 37.32 30.36
CA ALA A 175 14.15 37.40 31.75
C ALA A 175 15.02 38.38 32.56
N LEU A 176 16.34 38.36 32.34
CA LEU A 176 17.26 39.29 32.98
C LEU A 176 17.02 40.73 32.51
N GLN A 177 16.83 40.92 31.21
CA GLN A 177 16.49 42.22 30.61
C GLN A 177 15.23 42.80 31.25
N PHE A 178 14.18 41.98 31.39
CA PHE A 178 12.94 42.37 32.06
C PHE A 178 13.16 42.70 33.54
N GLY A 179 13.89 41.84 34.28
CA GLY A 179 14.17 42.05 35.70
C GLY A 179 15.01 43.31 35.98
N LEU A 180 15.97 43.62 35.10
CA LEU A 180 16.78 44.83 35.19
C LEU A 180 15.94 46.08 34.99
N PHE A 181 15.06 46.08 33.98
CA PHE A 181 14.11 47.19 33.78
C PHE A 181 13.12 47.32 34.94
N ALA A 182 12.57 46.22 35.44
CA ALA A 182 11.68 46.22 36.59
C ALA A 182 12.34 46.83 37.83
N ARG A 183 13.58 46.43 38.12
CA ARG A 183 14.34 46.98 39.24
C ARG A 183 14.62 48.47 39.08
N LEU A 184 15.18 48.86 37.93
CA LEU A 184 15.52 50.26 37.64
C LEU A 184 14.29 51.17 37.69
N THR A 185 13.11 50.70 37.25
CA THR A 185 11.88 51.51 37.16
C THR A 185 11.17 51.67 38.51
N TRP A 186 11.37 50.74 39.46
CA TRP A 186 10.67 50.78 40.75
C TRP A 186 11.54 51.19 41.93
N TRP A 187 12.85 50.95 41.88
CA TRP A 187 13.75 51.20 43.00
C TRP A 187 14.69 52.38 42.79
N GLU A 188 15.23 52.57 41.58
CA GLU A 188 16.28 53.56 41.34
C GLU A 188 15.84 54.79 40.52
N TYR A 189 14.94 54.65 39.55
CA TYR A 189 14.53 55.71 38.63
C TYR A 189 13.02 55.72 38.43
N SER A 190 12.42 56.91 38.26
CA SER A 190 11.02 57.03 37.86
C SER A 190 10.82 56.62 36.39
N TRP A 191 9.60 56.20 36.06
CA TRP A 191 9.22 55.72 34.73
C TRP A 191 9.56 56.72 33.60
N ASP A 192 9.47 58.02 33.86
CA ASP A 192 9.77 59.12 32.92
C ASP A 192 11.21 59.09 32.37
N ILE A 193 12.18 58.57 33.14
CA ILE A 193 13.58 58.44 32.71
C ILE A 193 13.81 57.13 31.93
N MET A 194 13.05 56.08 32.25
CA MET A 194 13.20 54.75 31.65
C MET A 194 12.44 54.59 30.32
N GLU A 195 11.43 55.42 30.08
CA GLU A 195 10.64 55.43 28.85
C GLU A 195 11.52 55.43 27.58
N PRO A 196 12.40 56.43 27.32
CA PRO A 196 13.20 56.45 26.10
C PRO A 196 14.17 55.26 25.99
N VAL A 197 14.69 54.77 27.12
CA VAL A 197 15.64 53.64 27.15
C VAL A 197 14.98 52.34 26.66
N THR A 198 13.75 52.07 27.12
CA THR A 198 13.00 50.89 26.69
C THR A 198 12.59 50.98 25.22
N TYR A 199 12.20 52.17 24.73
CA TYR A 199 11.92 52.40 23.31
C TYR A 199 13.14 52.11 22.42
N PHE A 200 14.32 52.66 22.76
CA PHE A 200 15.53 52.40 21.99
C PHE A 200 15.94 50.93 22.03
N THR A 201 15.74 50.25 23.16
CA THR A 201 16.06 48.83 23.30
C THR A 201 15.13 47.96 22.44
N GLY A 202 13.84 48.25 22.43
CA GLY A 202 12.86 47.57 21.57
C GLY A 202 13.18 47.78 20.08
N TYR A 203 13.47 49.02 19.68
CA TYR A 203 13.85 49.34 18.30
C TYR A 203 15.15 48.64 17.88
N ALA A 204 16.15 48.58 18.76
CA ALA A 204 17.39 47.84 18.53
C ALA A 204 17.15 46.34 18.35
N MET A 205 16.23 45.74 19.11
CA MET A 205 15.85 44.33 18.96
C MET A 205 15.18 44.06 17.60
N SER A 206 14.24 44.93 17.18
CA SER A 206 13.63 44.86 15.85
C SER A 206 14.65 45.02 14.72
N MET A 207 15.61 45.94 14.89
CA MET A 207 16.71 46.13 13.94
C MET A 207 17.62 44.90 13.85
N ALA A 208 17.92 44.26 14.99
CA ALA A 208 18.69 43.01 15.02
C ALA A 208 17.96 41.85 14.34
N ALA A 209 16.64 41.74 14.54
CA ALA A 209 15.80 40.75 13.85
C ALA A 209 15.80 40.99 12.32
N TYR A 210 15.72 42.24 11.89
CA TYR A 210 15.80 42.59 10.47
C TYR A 210 17.21 42.36 9.87
N ALA A 211 18.26 42.67 10.61
CA ALA A 211 19.64 42.36 10.21
C ALA A 211 19.85 40.84 10.06
N TYR A 212 19.27 40.03 10.96
CA TYR A 212 19.27 38.57 10.83
C TYR A 212 18.56 38.12 9.56
N PHE A 213 17.40 38.71 9.24
CA PHE A 213 16.67 38.43 8.00
C PHE A 213 17.50 38.74 6.75
N ILE A 214 18.18 39.89 6.70
CA ILE A 214 19.04 40.25 5.54
C ILE A 214 20.13 39.22 5.30
N VAL A 215 20.80 38.77 6.37
CA VAL A 215 21.91 37.81 6.27
C VAL A 215 21.41 36.40 5.93
N THR A 216 20.25 36.01 6.47
CA THR A 216 19.76 34.62 6.42
C THR A 216 18.75 34.40 5.29
N ARG A 217 18.15 35.47 4.75
CA ARG A 217 17.02 35.47 3.79
C ARG A 217 15.83 34.59 4.22
N GLN A 218 15.66 34.42 5.53
CA GLN A 218 14.56 33.68 6.15
C GLN A 218 14.03 34.52 7.30
N GLU A 219 12.70 34.52 7.48
CA GLU A 219 12.06 35.16 8.62
C GLU A 219 12.54 34.52 9.93
N TYR A 220 12.56 35.31 11.01
CA TYR A 220 12.99 34.83 12.32
C TYR A 220 11.92 33.95 12.95
N VAL A 221 11.81 32.71 12.46
CA VAL A 221 10.99 31.65 13.04
C VAL A 221 11.88 30.83 13.96
N TYR A 222 11.48 30.68 15.23
CA TYR A 222 12.30 30.01 16.25
C TYR A 222 12.67 28.56 15.89
N GLN A 223 11.80 27.85 15.16
CA GLN A 223 12.05 26.48 14.67
C GLN A 223 13.14 26.47 13.59
N ASP A 224 12.98 27.28 12.54
CA ASP A 224 13.93 27.34 11.42
C ASP A 224 15.32 27.83 11.87
N ALA A 225 15.37 28.78 12.79
CA ALA A 225 16.63 29.26 13.37
C ALA A 225 17.34 28.18 14.21
N ALA A 226 16.58 27.38 14.96
CA ALA A 226 17.11 26.25 15.73
C ALA A 226 17.65 25.15 14.81
N ASP A 227 16.89 24.78 13.77
CA ASP A 227 17.29 23.77 12.79
C ASP A 227 18.55 24.19 12.02
N ARG A 228 18.65 25.46 11.64
CA ARG A 228 19.85 25.99 10.99
C ARG A 228 21.06 25.95 11.92
N GLN A 229 20.89 26.34 13.18
CA GLN A 229 21.98 26.32 14.16
C GLN A 229 22.42 24.89 14.47
N TYR A 230 21.47 23.96 14.52
CA TYR A 230 21.73 22.53 14.60
C TYR A 230 22.54 22.04 13.39
N LEU A 231 22.12 22.37 12.17
CA LEU A 231 22.77 21.95 10.93
C LEU A 231 24.21 22.48 10.82
N LEU A 232 24.41 23.77 11.08
CA LEU A 232 25.75 24.38 11.11
C LEU A 232 26.64 23.74 12.18
N GLY A 233 26.08 23.48 13.37
CA GLY A 233 26.76 22.80 14.46
C GLY A 233 27.14 21.36 14.10
N PHE A 234 26.23 20.64 13.46
CA PHE A 234 26.40 19.27 13.01
C PHE A 234 27.50 19.17 11.95
N HIS A 235 27.41 19.92 10.85
CA HIS A 235 28.42 19.89 9.78
C HIS A 235 29.81 20.33 10.26
N LYS A 236 29.89 21.35 11.11
CA LYS A 236 31.17 21.79 11.68
C LYS A 236 31.82 20.71 12.55
N LYS A 237 31.03 19.95 13.31
CA LYS A 237 31.54 18.84 14.13
C LYS A 237 31.81 17.59 13.29
N ALA A 238 30.96 17.26 12.32
CA ALA A 238 31.19 16.17 11.37
C ALA A 238 32.52 16.35 10.63
N LYS A 239 32.83 17.58 10.18
CA LYS A 239 34.13 17.90 9.57
C LYS A 239 35.32 17.73 10.53
N LYS A 240 35.15 18.03 11.82
CA LYS A 240 36.19 17.83 12.84
C LYS A 240 36.45 16.34 13.14
N VAL A 241 35.39 15.54 13.16
CA VAL A 241 35.46 14.09 13.42
C VAL A 241 35.83 13.31 12.14
N LYS A 242 36.01 14.00 11.00
CA LYS A 242 36.21 13.40 9.66
C LYS A 242 35.11 12.39 9.31
N PHE A 243 33.88 12.66 9.76
CA PHE A 243 32.72 11.86 9.42
C PHE A 243 32.33 12.13 7.97
N ASP A 244 32.37 11.10 7.12
CA ASP A 244 31.99 11.19 5.73
C ASP A 244 30.45 11.14 5.59
N VAL A 245 29.86 12.34 5.56
CA VAL A 245 28.41 12.53 5.37
C VAL A 245 27.96 12.02 4.00
N GLN A 246 28.81 12.10 2.98
CA GLN A 246 28.45 11.64 1.63
C GLN A 246 28.38 10.12 1.58
N LYS A 247 29.36 9.42 2.17
CA LYS A 247 29.32 7.96 2.31
C LYS A 247 28.10 7.50 3.11
N TYR A 248 27.78 8.17 4.23
CA TYR A 248 26.58 7.85 5.01
C TYR A 248 25.28 8.01 4.20
N ASN A 249 25.14 9.12 3.48
CA ASN A 249 23.96 9.37 2.65
C ASN A 249 23.86 8.37 1.50
N PHE A 250 25.00 8.00 0.89
CA PHE A 250 25.06 6.97 -0.13
C PHE A 250 24.60 5.61 0.41
N LEU A 251 25.16 5.14 1.53
CA LEU A 251 24.73 3.89 2.18
C LEU A 251 23.24 3.90 2.52
N LYS A 252 22.74 5.02 3.05
CA LYS A 252 21.32 5.18 3.38
C LYS A 252 20.42 5.13 2.14
N SER A 253 20.87 5.72 1.03
CA SER A 253 20.15 5.64 -0.24
C SER A 253 20.13 4.21 -0.79
N GLN A 254 21.23 3.46 -0.67
CA GLN A 254 21.30 2.06 -1.10
C GLN A 254 20.35 1.17 -0.27
N ILE A 255 20.32 1.34 1.06
CA ILE A 255 19.37 0.63 1.93
C ILE A 255 17.93 0.95 1.50
N TYR A 256 17.60 2.22 1.25
CA TYR A 256 16.28 2.62 0.79
C TYR A 256 15.91 1.98 -0.56
N GLN A 257 16.85 1.93 -1.52
CA GLN A 257 16.60 1.26 -2.80
C GLN A 257 16.35 -0.24 -2.61
N CYS A 258 17.15 -0.92 -1.77
CA CYS A 258 16.91 -2.33 -1.45
C CYS A 258 15.54 -2.57 -0.80
N GLU A 259 15.11 -1.67 0.10
CA GLU A 259 13.78 -1.74 0.73
C GLU A 259 12.65 -1.56 -0.29
N VAL A 260 12.79 -0.59 -1.21
CA VAL A 260 11.84 -0.37 -2.29
C VAL A 260 11.77 -1.57 -3.23
N ASP A 261 12.91 -2.15 -3.59
CA ASP A 261 12.97 -3.32 -4.47
C ASP A 261 12.37 -4.56 -3.80
N LEU A 262 12.61 -4.76 -2.50
CA LEU A 262 11.96 -5.81 -1.70
C LEU A 262 10.45 -5.59 -1.66
N LYS A 263 9.99 -4.35 -1.43
CA LYS A 263 8.56 -4.02 -1.41
C LYS A 263 7.89 -4.30 -2.75
N ARG A 264 8.55 -4.00 -3.87
CA ARG A 264 8.07 -4.34 -5.22
C ARG A 264 8.00 -5.84 -5.44
N LEU A 265 9.04 -6.57 -5.03
CA LEU A 265 9.07 -8.03 -5.09
C LEU A 265 8.03 -8.70 -4.20
N ARG A 266 7.48 -8.00 -3.20
CA ARG A 266 6.43 -8.54 -2.33
C ARG A 266 5.02 -8.06 -2.71
N ASP A 267 4.88 -7.31 -3.81
CA ASP A 267 3.60 -6.75 -4.22
C ASP A 267 2.62 -7.89 -4.62
N PRO A 268 1.52 -8.09 -3.87
CA PRO A 268 0.59 -9.21 -4.10
C PRO A 268 -0.07 -9.17 -5.47
N LEU A 269 -0.20 -7.98 -6.08
CA LEU A 269 -0.80 -7.81 -7.39
C LEU A 269 0.10 -8.31 -8.53
N GLN A 270 1.42 -8.33 -8.32
CA GLN A 270 2.38 -8.81 -9.33
C GLN A 270 2.68 -10.31 -9.20
N LEU A 271 2.50 -10.87 -7.99
CA LEU A 271 2.84 -12.26 -7.69
C LEU A 271 1.67 -13.25 -7.72
N HIS A 272 0.43 -12.81 -7.96
CA HIS A 272 -0.77 -13.66 -7.79
C HIS A 272 -0.77 -14.40 -6.43
N LEU A 273 -0.10 -13.84 -5.42
CA LEU A 273 -0.19 -14.34 -4.05
C LEU A 273 -1.64 -14.16 -3.60
N PRO A 274 -2.21 -15.10 -2.83
CA PRO A 274 -3.52 -14.88 -2.23
C PRO A 274 -3.46 -13.55 -1.49
N MET A 275 -4.38 -12.63 -1.83
CA MET A 275 -4.51 -11.38 -1.09
C MET A 275 -4.67 -11.77 0.37
N LYS A 276 -3.84 -11.21 1.26
CA LYS A 276 -4.12 -11.33 2.69
C LYS A 276 -5.53 -10.79 2.88
N ASP A 277 -6.44 -11.66 3.29
CA ASP A 277 -7.81 -11.29 3.53
C ASP A 277 -7.81 -10.08 4.48
N ALA A 278 -8.65 -9.09 4.21
CA ALA A 278 -8.74 -7.86 5.01
C ALA A 278 -9.00 -8.15 6.51
N GLU A 279 -9.47 -9.36 6.83
CA GLU A 279 -9.64 -9.87 8.19
C GLU A 279 -8.30 -10.08 8.95
N ASP A 280 -7.21 -10.41 8.27
CA ASP A 280 -5.90 -10.63 8.92
C ASP A 280 -5.19 -9.31 9.25
N ILE A 281 -5.47 -8.25 8.49
CA ILE A 281 -4.93 -6.90 8.76
C ILE A 281 -5.65 -6.28 9.96
N ALA A 282 -6.96 -6.54 10.11
CA ALA A 282 -7.76 -6.07 11.24
C ALA A 282 -7.47 -6.78 12.58
N ARG A 283 -6.70 -7.88 12.58
CA ARG A 283 -6.29 -8.60 13.79
C ARG A 283 -4.90 -8.21 14.31
N GLN A 284 -4.15 -7.41 13.56
CA GLN A 284 -2.81 -6.95 13.93
C GLN A 284 -2.74 -5.50 14.43
N ASP A 285 -3.87 -4.79 14.42
CA ASP A 285 -4.07 -3.50 15.11
C ASP A 285 -4.88 -3.70 16.41
#